data_AF-A0A9D9FC96-F1
#
_entry.id   AF-A0A9D9FC96-F1
#
_cell.length_a   1.000
_cell.length_b   1.000
_cell.length_c   1.000
_cell.angle_alpha   90.00
_cell.angle_beta   90.00
_cell.angle_gamma   90.00
#
_symmetry.space_group_name_H-M   'P 1'
#
loop_
_entity.id
_entity.type
_entity.pdbx_description
1 polymer ?
#
loop_
_entity_poly.entity_id
_entity_poly.type
_entity_poly.pdbx_seq_one_letter_code
_entity_poly.pdbx_strand_id
1 'polypeptide(L)'
;MDDVRRPEQRFFDDPALDRLYGLTWALATEVYVLRDRVEALETALAERGAVDLEALREEASPEDLAARAADRQAFVDGLFVNMMGHQQSKGPSS
;
A
#
# COMPACT_ATOMS: atom_id res chain seq x y z
N MET A 1 -33.95 -5.11 -16.60
CA MET A 1 -32.87 -4.36 -17.26
C MET A 1 -31.64 -5.19 -17.04
N ASP A 2 -31.26 -6.00 -18.03
CA ASP A 2 -30.12 -6.90 -17.91
C ASP A 2 -28.86 -6.07 -17.73
N ASP A 3 -28.17 -6.31 -16.61
CA ASP A 3 -26.87 -5.76 -16.28
C ASP A 3 -25.84 -6.36 -17.23
N VAL A 4 -25.70 -5.75 -18.42
CA VAL A 4 -24.66 -6.11 -19.39
C VAL A 4 -23.33 -5.58 -18.87
N ARG A 5 -22.81 -6.19 -17.80
CA ARG A 5 -21.39 -6.15 -17.47
C ARG A 5 -20.66 -6.71 -18.68
N ARG A 6 -20.02 -5.82 -19.45
CA ARG A 6 -19.13 -6.23 -20.54
C ARG A 6 -18.14 -7.24 -19.97
N PRO A 7 -17.87 -8.36 -20.66
CA PRO A 7 -16.91 -9.33 -20.18
C PRO A 7 -15.57 -8.63 -19.93
N GLU A 8 -14.93 -8.95 -18.80
CA GLU A 8 -13.59 -8.46 -18.46
C GLU A 8 -12.65 -8.70 -19.65
N GLN A 9 -11.88 -7.68 -20.03
CA GLN A 9 -10.84 -7.87 -21.05
C GLN A 9 -9.81 -8.85 -20.49
N ARG A 10 -9.62 -9.97 -21.19
CA ARG A 10 -8.69 -11.02 -20.77
C ARG A 10 -7.41 -10.91 -21.56
N PHE A 11 -6.30 -10.69 -20.86
CA PHE A 11 -4.96 -10.72 -21.42
C PHE A 11 -4.28 -12.07 -21.15
N PHE A 12 -4.74 -12.82 -20.14
CA PHE A 12 -4.19 -14.12 -19.75
C PHE A 12 -5.23 -15.25 -19.75
N ASP A 13 -4.72 -16.48 -19.88
CA ASP A 13 -5.53 -17.71 -19.86
C ASP A 13 -6.16 -18.00 -18.50
N ASP A 14 -5.57 -17.48 -17.42
CA ASP A 14 -6.13 -17.50 -16.07
C ASP A 14 -6.72 -16.11 -15.71
N PRO A 15 -8.05 -15.97 -15.54
CA PRO A 15 -8.68 -14.71 -15.13
C PRO A 15 -8.15 -14.16 -13.80
N ALA A 16 -7.59 -15.01 -12.93
CA ALA A 16 -6.99 -14.55 -11.67
C ALA A 16 -5.76 -13.68 -11.92
N LEU A 17 -5.00 -13.94 -12.98
CA LEU A 17 -3.84 -13.12 -13.35
C LEU A 17 -4.26 -11.73 -13.83
N ASP A 18 -5.28 -11.65 -14.69
CA ASP A 18 -5.83 -10.36 -15.15
C ASP A 18 -6.26 -9.47 -13.96
N ARG A 19 -6.92 -10.06 -12.96
CA ARG A 19 -7.33 -9.34 -11.74
C ARG A 19 -6.15 -8.96 -10.87
N LEU A 20 -5.16 -9.84 -10.71
CA LEU A 20 -3.95 -9.54 -9.95
C LEU A 20 -3.21 -8.36 -10.57
N TYR A 21 -3.03 -8.35 -11.89
CA TYR A 21 -2.41 -7.22 -12.59
C TYR A 21 -3.23 -5.95 -12.44
N GLY A 22 -4.56 -6.01 -12.61
CA GLY A 22 -5.43 -4.87 -12.38
C GLY A 22 -5.26 -4.26 -10.98
N LEU A 23 -5.17 -5.11 -9.95
CA LEU A 23 -4.89 -4.67 -8.58
C LEU A 23 -3.47 -4.09 -8.44
N THR A 24 -2.45 -4.70 -9.05
CA THR A 24 -1.07 -4.18 -9.03
C THR A 24 -0.97 -2.80 -9.66
N TRP A 25 -1.66 -2.56 -10.78
CA TRP A 25 -1.70 -1.25 -11.44
C TRP A 25 -2.40 -0.19 -10.58
N ALA A 26 -3.53 -0.56 -9.96
CA ALA A 26 -4.21 0.31 -9.01
C ALA A 26 -3.29 0.66 -7.83
N LEU A 27 -2.63 -0.34 -7.24
CA LEU A 27 -1.69 -0.12 -6.14
C LEU A 27 -0.51 0.76 -6.55
N ALA A 28 0.07 0.56 -7.73
CA ALA A 28 1.16 1.40 -8.24
C ALA A 28 0.73 2.87 -8.38
N THR A 29 -0.50 3.09 -8.83
CA THR A 29 -1.09 4.44 -8.94
C THR A 29 -1.27 5.07 -7.57
N GLU A 30 -1.85 4.34 -6.61
CA GLU A 30 -2.04 4.82 -5.24
C GLU A 30 -0.70 5.11 -4.54
N VAL A 31 0.33 4.27 -4.76
CA VAL A 31 1.68 4.51 -4.22
C VAL A 31 2.27 5.80 -4.79
N TYR A 32 2.09 6.06 -6.08
CA TYR A 32 2.56 7.31 -6.68
C TYR A 32 1.83 8.53 -6.10
N VAL A 33 0.51 8.47 -5.97
CA VAL A 33 -0.29 9.55 -5.34
C VAL A 33 0.14 9.78 -3.89
N LEU A 34 0.40 8.71 -3.13
CA LEU A 34 0.89 8.83 -1.76
C LEU A 34 2.26 9.52 -1.72
N ARG A 35 3.17 9.15 -2.63
CA ARG A 35 4.49 9.79 -2.74
C ARG A 35 4.37 11.28 -3.03
N ASP A 36 3.54 11.67 -4.00
CA ASP A 36 3.29 13.07 -4.37
C ASP A 36 2.79 13.88 -3.17
N ARG A 37 1.88 13.30 -2.38
CA ARG A 37 1.34 13.93 -1.17
C ARG A 37 2.38 14.07 -0.06
N VAL A 38 3.26 13.08 0.09
CA VAL A 38 4.37 13.15 1.05
C VAL A 38 5.34 14.25 0.65
N GLU A 39 5.71 14.34 -0.63
CA GLU A 39 6.62 15.39 -1.13
C GLU A 39 6.03 16.80 -0.93
N ALA A 40 4.73 16.98 -1.20
CA ALA A 40 4.04 18.24 -0.92
C ALA A 40 4.04 18.59 0.58
N LEU A 41 3.88 17.60 1.46
CA LEU A 41 3.93 17.79 2.91
C LEU A 41 5.34 18.18 3.37
N GLU A 42 6.36 17.45 2.93
CA GLU A 42 7.77 17.72 3.24
C GLU A 42 8.16 19.14 2.80
N THR A 43 7.78 19.53 1.58
CA THR A 43 8.02 20.89 1.05
C THR A 43 7.34 21.94 1.93
N ALA A 44 6.06 21.77 2.25
CA ALA A 44 5.31 22.72 3.08
C ALA A 44 5.86 22.85 4.51
N LEU A 45 6.44 21.79 5.07
CA LEU A 45 7.11 21.81 6.38
C LEU A 45 8.48 22.50 6.28
N ALA A 46 9.23 22.26 5.22
CA ALA A 46 10.54 22.85 4.99
C ALA A 46 10.45 24.36 4.76
N GLU A 47 9.46 24.83 3.98
CA GLU A 47 9.18 26.26 3.79
C GLU A 47 8.90 27.00 5.11
N ARG A 48 8.41 26.27 6.12
CA ARG A 48 8.16 26.80 7.48
C ARG A 48 9.36 26.64 8.41
N GLY A 49 10.46 26.07 7.93
CA GLY A 49 11.65 25.76 8.71
C GLY A 49 11.45 24.66 9.75
N ALA A 50 10.42 23.81 9.61
CA ALA A 50 10.09 22.76 10.57
C ALA A 50 10.92 21.48 10.35
N VAL A 51 11.41 21.26 9.14
CA VAL A 51 12.23 20.10 8.76
C VAL A 51 13.35 20.52 7.82
N ASP A 52 14.41 19.73 7.78
CA ASP A 52 15.46 19.80 6.76
C ASP A 52 15.20 18.73 5.68
N LEU A 53 15.00 19.15 4.43
CA LEU A 53 14.70 18.25 3.32
C LEU A 53 15.88 17.35 2.97
N GLU A 54 17.11 17.84 3.09
CA GLU A 54 18.28 17.04 2.74
C GLU A 54 18.44 15.90 3.75
N ALA A 55 18.30 16.21 5.05
CA ALA A 55 18.30 15.20 6.11
C ALA A 55 17.15 14.18 5.96
N LEU A 56 15.96 14.59 5.51
CA LEU A 56 14.84 13.67 5.26
C LEU A 56 15.07 12.73 4.07
N ARG A 57 15.88 13.14 3.10
CA ARG A 57 16.20 12.36 1.89
C ARG A 57 17.38 11.41 2.08
N GLU A 58 18.11 11.53 3.18
CA GLU A 58 19.18 10.61 3.52
C GLU A 58 18.63 9.19 3.74
N GLU A 59 19.45 8.20 3.38
CA GLU A 59 19.12 6.81 3.64
C GLU A 59 19.06 6.55 5.14
N ALA A 60 17.99 5.89 5.59
CA ALA A 60 17.81 5.59 7.01
C ALA A 60 19.00 4.78 7.55
N SER A 61 19.47 5.14 8.75
CA SER A 61 20.59 4.45 9.37
C SER A 61 20.23 2.98 9.66
N PRO A 62 21.22 2.07 9.77
CA PRO A 62 20.96 0.69 10.20
C PRO A 62 20.22 0.60 11.54
N GLU A 63 20.45 1.55 12.45
CA GLU A 63 19.77 1.66 13.74
C GLU A 63 18.29 2.03 13.56
N ASP A 64 17.97 3.02 12.72
CA ASP A 64 16.59 3.41 12.42
C ASP A 64 15.81 2.28 11.73
N LEU A 65 16.47 1.57 10.82
CA LEU A 65 15.90 0.40 10.14
C LEU A 65 15.60 -0.72 11.12
N ALA A 66 16.51 -0.99 12.06
CA ALA A 66 16.31 -1.97 13.11
C ALA A 66 15.18 -1.57 14.08
N ALA A 67 15.09 -0.30 14.45
CA ALA A 67 14.03 0.23 15.31
C ALA A 67 12.64 0.05 14.70
N ARG A 68 12.53 0.10 13.36
CA ARG A 68 11.28 -0.10 12.61
C ARG A 68 11.03 -1.55 12.18
N ALA A 69 11.95 -2.47 12.45
CA ALA A 69 11.87 -3.85 11.95
C ALA A 69 10.66 -4.61 12.51
N ALA A 70 10.37 -4.44 13.81
CA ALA A 70 9.24 -5.10 14.46
C ALA A 70 7.88 -4.63 13.90
N ASP A 71 7.73 -3.33 13.67
CA ASP A 71 6.53 -2.75 13.08
C ASP A 71 6.32 -3.24 11.63
N ARG A 72 7.39 -3.23 10.83
CA ARG A 72 7.36 -3.77 9.46
C ARG A 72 6.97 -5.25 9.44
N GLN A 73 7.51 -6.04 10.37
CA GLN A 73 7.18 -7.47 10.49
C GLN A 73 5.70 -7.66 10.85
N ALA A 74 5.19 -6.92 11.83
CA ALA A 74 3.78 -6.98 12.22
C ALA A 74 2.83 -6.62 11.07
N PHE A 75 3.19 -5.60 10.26
CA PHE A 75 2.45 -5.25 9.07
C PHE A 75 2.42 -6.40 8.04
N VAL A 76 3.58 -6.98 7.75
CA VAL A 76 3.71 -8.12 6.81
C VAL A 76 2.93 -9.33 7.29
N ASP A 77 3.02 -9.68 8.57
CA ASP A 77 2.27 -10.78 9.17
C ASP A 77 0.76 -10.56 9.05
N GLY A 78 0.29 -9.33 9.27
CA GLY A 78 -1.11 -8.95 9.07
C GLY A 78 -1.63 -9.17 7.64
N LEU A 79 -0.79 -8.94 6.63
CA LEU A 79 -1.13 -9.23 5.23
C LEU A 79 -1.28 -10.75 5.01
N PHE A 80 -0.34 -11.54 5.55
CA PHE A 80 -0.36 -13.00 5.40
C PHE A 80 -1.55 -13.66 6.10
N VAL A 81 -1.93 -13.20 7.30
CA VAL A 81 -3.09 -13.73 8.03
C VAL A 81 -4.39 -13.58 7.22
N ASN A 82 -4.57 -12.43 6.56
CA ASN A 82 -5.72 -12.20 5.69
C ASN A 82 -5.68 -13.06 4.42
N MET A 83 -4.50 -13.26 3.84
CA MET A 83 -4.31 -14.08 2.64
C MET A 83 -4.52 -15.58 2.89
N MET A 84 -4.12 -16.09 4.07
CA MET A 84 -4.26 -17.50 4.44
C MET A 84 -5.68 -17.89 4.89
N GLY A 85 -6.67 -17.00 4.68
CA GLY A 85 -8.08 -17.32 4.91
C GLY A 85 -8.45 -17.45 6.40
N HIS A 86 -7.65 -16.91 7.32
CA HIS A 86 -8.07 -16.73 8.71
C HIS A 86 -9.00 -15.52 8.80
N GLN A 87 -10.18 -15.65 8.19
CA GLN A 87 -11.26 -14.67 8.25
C GLN A 87 -11.69 -14.54 9.71
N GLN A 88 -11.13 -13.58 10.44
CA GLN A 88 -11.64 -13.15 11.74
C GLN A 88 -12.93 -12.35 11.49
N SER A 89 -13.99 -13.00 11.03
CA SER A 89 -15.33 -12.42 11.11
C SER A 89 -15.73 -12.43 12.59
N LYS A 90 -15.35 -11.40 13.34
CA LYS A 90 -16.11 -11.03 14.54
C LYS A 90 -17.36 -10.29 14.05
N GLY A 91 -18.30 -11.03 13.50
CA GLY A 91 -19.69 -10.58 13.48
C GLY A 91 -20.17 -10.47 14.93
N PRO A 92 -21.02 -9.49 15.28
CA PRO A 92 -21.55 -9.40 16.63
C PRO A 92 -22.38 -10.67 16.88
N SER A 93 -21.93 -11.51 17.82
CA SER A 93 -22.78 -12.56 18.37
C SER A 93 -23.88 -11.88 19.16
N SER A 94 -25.09 -11.92 18.59
CA SER A 94 -26.32 -11.47 19.23
C SER A 94 -26.72 -12.36 20.41
#